data_AF-A0A430F4W0-F1
#
_entry.id   AF-A0A430F4W0-F1
#
_cell.length_a   1.000
_cell.length_b   1.000
_cell.length_c   1.000
_cell.angle_alpha   90.00
_cell.angle_beta   90.00
_cell.angle_gamma   90.00
#
_symmetry.space_group_name_H-M   'P 1'
#
loop_
_entity.id
_entity.type
_entity.pdbx_description
1 polymer ?
#
loop_
_entity_poly.entity_id
_entity_poly.type
_entity_poly.pdbx_seq_one_letter_code
_entity_poly.pdbx_strand_id
1 'polypeptide(L)'
;MKNQTLKTGTAIVLVAALALTGSGCGQANVTEQAQVNVIEQAEEKCDIQSERGKEIQYAFSLDEGYGNVSTMKCLTNLMPDDVYEHYEADEKKAASYYETHQEPLRGQYDKDGYRWKWRMLFNTTYGPADERILYITKL
;
A
#
# COMPACT_ATOMS: atom_id res chain seq x y z
N MET A 1 -7.71 -43.62 26.51
CA MET A 1 -7.02 -43.61 25.20
C MET A 1 -7.39 -42.32 24.48
N LYS A 2 -6.37 -41.50 24.10
CA LYS A 2 -6.35 -40.27 23.27
C LYS A 2 -7.30 -39.11 23.68
N ASN A 3 -6.84 -37.99 24.26
CA ASN A 3 -6.01 -36.85 23.78
C ASN A 3 -6.64 -35.94 22.70
N GLN A 4 -6.39 -34.62 22.91
CA GLN A 4 -6.66 -33.39 22.13
C GLN A 4 -7.84 -32.57 22.74
N THR A 5 -7.69 -31.52 23.58
CA THR A 5 -6.84 -30.29 23.52
C THR A 5 -6.79 -29.68 22.12
N LEU A 6 -7.16 -28.43 21.82
CA LEU A 6 -7.24 -27.20 22.61
C LEU A 6 -8.24 -26.25 21.90
N LYS A 7 -9.15 -25.61 22.65
CA LYS A 7 -9.74 -24.32 22.25
C LYS A 7 -8.78 -23.24 22.70
N THR A 8 -8.35 -22.32 21.82
CA THR A 8 -7.77 -21.06 22.27
C THR A 8 -8.06 -19.98 21.24
N GLY A 9 -9.09 -19.20 21.52
CA GLY A 9 -9.26 -17.90 20.89
C GLY A 9 -8.20 -16.97 21.46
N THR A 10 -7.43 -16.34 20.58
CA THR A 10 -6.49 -15.30 20.97
C THR A 10 -7.29 -14.02 21.21
N ALA A 11 -7.65 -13.78 22.46
CA ALA A 11 -8.12 -12.48 22.91
C ALA A 11 -6.95 -11.49 22.77
N ILE A 12 -7.14 -10.45 21.95
CA ILE A 12 -6.20 -9.32 21.88
C ILE A 12 -6.34 -8.58 23.22
N VAL A 13 -5.35 -8.77 24.10
CA VAL A 13 -5.21 -7.99 25.32
C VAL A 13 -4.68 -6.62 24.91
N LEU A 14 -5.58 -5.62 24.84
CA LEU A 14 -5.16 -4.22 24.88
C LEU A 14 -4.55 -3.96 26.27
N VAL A 15 -3.23 -3.90 26.32
CA VAL A 15 -2.49 -3.43 27.49
C VAL A 15 -2.64 -1.91 27.54
N ALA A 16 -3.65 -1.42 28.27
CA ALA A 16 -3.68 -0.05 28.76
C ALA A 16 -2.72 0.03 29.96
N ALA A 17 -1.49 0.45 29.73
CA ALA A 17 -0.49 0.62 30.78
C ALA A 17 -0.78 1.88 31.61
N LEU A 18 -1.19 1.63 32.85
CA LEU A 18 -0.83 2.29 34.11
C LEU A 18 -0.71 3.83 34.16
N ALA A 19 -1.57 4.39 34.99
CA ALA A 19 -1.51 5.72 35.54
C ALA A 19 -0.15 6.07 36.13
N LEU A 20 0.36 7.25 35.77
CA LEU A 20 1.21 8.05 36.64
C LEU A 20 0.35 9.19 37.20
N THR A 21 0.00 9.07 38.48
CA THR A 21 -0.45 10.17 39.32
C THR A 21 0.71 11.15 39.48
N GLY A 22 0.70 12.23 38.72
CA GLY A 22 1.56 13.38 38.90
C GLY A 22 0.70 14.64 38.88
N SER A 23 0.39 15.17 40.06
CA SER A 23 -0.11 16.54 40.22
C SER A 23 0.99 17.51 39.76
N GLY A 24 0.90 17.96 38.52
CA GLY A 24 1.79 18.96 37.94
C GLY A 24 1.13 19.55 36.69
N CYS A 25 0.81 20.84 36.75
CA CYS A 25 0.23 21.61 35.65
C CYS A 25 1.13 21.50 34.40
N GLY A 26 0.60 20.90 33.34
CA GLY A 26 1.32 20.70 32.10
C GLY A 26 0.48 19.88 31.15
N GLN A 27 -0.53 20.52 30.58
CA GLN A 27 -1.41 19.96 29.57
C GLN A 27 -0.59 19.78 28.28
N ALA A 28 0.22 18.71 28.24
CA ALA A 28 0.81 18.23 27.01
C ALA A 28 -0.32 17.55 26.23
N ASN A 29 -0.78 18.23 25.18
CA ASN A 29 -1.58 17.65 24.11
C ASN A 29 -0.84 16.42 23.55
N VAL A 30 -1.13 15.23 24.08
CA VAL A 30 -0.77 13.98 23.40
C VAL A 30 -1.87 13.71 22.38
N THR A 31 -1.77 14.39 21.25
CA THR A 31 -2.41 14.02 19.98
C THR A 31 -1.34 13.97 18.91
N GLU A 32 -0.26 13.24 19.18
CA GLU A 32 0.65 12.80 18.14
C GLU A 32 0.17 11.40 17.73
N GLN A 33 -0.78 11.35 16.80
CA GLN A 33 -0.97 10.15 15.99
C GLN A 33 0.37 9.91 15.31
N ALA A 34 1.15 8.94 15.78
CA ALA A 34 2.36 8.51 15.09
C ALA A 34 1.99 8.25 13.63
N GLN A 35 2.51 9.07 12.72
CA GLN A 35 2.22 8.96 11.30
C GLN A 35 2.79 7.62 10.83
N VAL A 36 1.91 6.64 10.64
CA VAL A 36 2.32 5.25 10.39
C VAL A 36 3.07 5.20 9.05
N ASN A 37 4.34 4.81 9.07
CA ASN A 37 5.21 4.80 7.90
C ASN A 37 4.67 3.86 6.81
N VAL A 38 4.32 4.39 5.64
CA VAL A 38 3.72 3.62 4.53
C VAL A 38 4.62 2.47 4.07
N ILE A 39 5.93 2.67 4.07
CA ILE A 39 6.89 1.62 3.67
C ILE A 39 6.84 0.45 4.66
N GLU A 40 6.90 0.74 5.96
CA GLU A 40 6.83 -0.29 7.01
C GLU A 40 5.48 -1.03 6.96
N GLN A 41 4.38 -0.32 6.70
CA GLN A 41 3.06 -0.95 6.52
C GLN A 41 3.02 -1.88 5.31
N ALA A 42 3.64 -1.49 4.19
CA ALA A 42 3.71 -2.33 3.02
C ALA A 42 4.58 -3.58 3.26
N GLU A 43 5.68 -3.44 4.02
CA GLU A 43 6.51 -4.57 4.40
C GLU A 43 5.75 -5.55 5.33
N GLU A 44 5.02 -5.04 6.31
CA GLU A 44 4.29 -5.86 7.27
C GLU A 44 3.00 -6.47 6.69
N LYS A 45 2.21 -5.70 5.92
CA LYS A 45 0.87 -6.10 5.49
C LYS A 45 0.85 -6.72 4.10
N CYS A 46 1.76 -6.31 3.22
CA CYS A 46 1.76 -6.74 1.82
C CYS A 46 2.86 -7.76 1.51
N ASP A 47 3.68 -8.13 2.49
CA ASP A 47 4.80 -9.08 2.37
C ASP A 47 5.77 -8.70 1.24
N ILE A 48 6.15 -7.41 1.22
CA ILE A 48 7.10 -6.85 0.25
C ILE A 48 8.35 -6.38 0.99
N GLN A 49 9.49 -6.42 0.34
CA GLN A 49 10.70 -5.81 0.87
C GLN A 49 10.97 -4.48 0.17
N SER A 50 11.24 -3.43 0.94
CA SER A 50 11.67 -2.15 0.39
C SER A 50 13.18 -2.09 0.17
N GLU A 51 13.62 -1.18 -0.69
CA GLU A 51 15.02 -0.81 -0.82
C GLU A 51 15.44 0.03 0.39
N ARG A 52 16.02 -0.64 1.40
CA ARG A 52 16.58 -0.01 2.61
C ARG A 52 15.58 0.89 3.36
N GLY A 53 14.29 0.56 3.36
CA GLY A 53 13.26 1.34 4.02
C GLY A 53 12.85 2.62 3.28
N LYS A 54 13.22 2.78 2.00
CA LYS A 54 13.05 4.05 1.26
C LYS A 54 12.13 3.95 0.05
N GLU A 55 12.22 2.85 -0.68
CA GLU A 55 11.51 2.69 -1.94
C GLU A 55 10.91 1.30 -2.06
N ILE A 56 9.67 1.22 -2.54
CA ILE A 56 9.06 -0.02 -3.01
C ILE A 56 8.86 0.13 -4.52
N GLN A 57 9.35 -0.85 -5.27
CA GLN A 57 9.02 -1.04 -6.67
C GLN A 57 8.33 -2.39 -6.82
N TYR A 58 7.08 -2.39 -7.27
CA TYR A 58 6.31 -3.61 -7.46
C TYR A 58 5.75 -3.68 -8.87
N ALA A 59 6.11 -4.74 -9.59
CA ALA A 59 5.64 -5.01 -10.94
C ALA A 59 4.72 -6.23 -10.93
N PHE A 60 3.60 -6.11 -11.65
CA PHE A 60 2.59 -7.14 -11.83
C PHE A 60 2.20 -7.18 -13.30
N SER A 61 2.10 -8.37 -13.88
CA SER A 61 1.58 -8.59 -15.24
C SER A 61 0.74 -9.86 -15.29
N LEU A 62 -0.51 -9.73 -15.76
CA LEU A 62 -1.39 -10.88 -16.02
C LEU A 62 -0.93 -11.67 -17.24
N ASP A 63 -0.45 -10.97 -18.27
CA ASP A 63 -0.02 -11.53 -19.55
C ASP A 63 1.30 -12.30 -19.40
N GLU A 64 2.31 -11.66 -18.82
CA GLU A 64 3.64 -12.24 -18.62
C GLU A 64 3.70 -13.19 -17.40
N GLY A 65 2.63 -13.24 -16.60
CA GLY A 65 2.49 -14.18 -15.49
C GLY A 65 3.42 -13.91 -14.31
N TYR A 66 3.77 -12.65 -14.03
CA TYR A 66 4.59 -12.28 -12.87
C TYR A 66 3.88 -11.33 -11.91
N GLY A 67 4.36 -11.30 -10.67
CA GLY A 67 3.70 -10.59 -9.59
C GLY A 67 2.43 -11.29 -9.14
N ASN A 68 1.80 -10.71 -8.12
CA ASN A 68 0.67 -11.24 -7.39
C ASN A 68 -0.39 -10.14 -7.29
N VAL A 69 -1.57 -10.41 -7.83
CA VAL A 69 -2.70 -9.47 -7.82
C VAL A 69 -3.09 -9.06 -6.40
N SER A 70 -2.95 -9.97 -5.41
CA SER A 70 -3.25 -9.68 -4.01
C SER A 70 -2.27 -8.68 -3.42
N THR A 71 -0.99 -8.80 -3.77
CA THR A 71 0.05 -7.85 -3.35
C THR A 71 -0.16 -6.49 -4.00
N MET A 72 -0.49 -6.43 -5.30
CA MET A 72 -0.83 -5.18 -5.98
C MET A 72 -2.04 -4.50 -5.31
N LYS A 73 -3.11 -5.25 -5.03
CA LYS A 73 -4.30 -4.74 -4.31
C LYS A 73 -3.96 -4.26 -2.90
N CYS A 74 -3.10 -4.99 -2.19
CA CYS A 74 -2.65 -4.58 -0.86
C CYS A 74 -1.93 -3.23 -0.91
N LEU A 75 -1.01 -3.05 -1.87
CA LEU A 75 -0.29 -1.78 -2.03
C LEU A 75 -1.22 -0.62 -2.42
N THR A 76 -2.18 -0.84 -3.33
CA THR A 76 -3.14 0.21 -3.70
C THR A 76 -4.06 0.58 -2.53
N ASN A 77 -4.35 -0.35 -1.61
CA ASN A 77 -5.12 -0.06 -0.39
C ASN A 77 -4.33 0.77 0.64
N LEU A 78 -3.02 0.92 0.48
CA LEU A 78 -2.21 1.82 1.30
C LEU A 78 -2.16 3.25 0.74
N MET A 79 -2.66 3.46 -0.49
CA MET A 79 -2.76 4.81 -1.06
C MET A 79 -3.77 5.63 -0.25
N PRO A 80 -3.46 6.90 0.05
CA PRO A 80 -4.47 7.88 0.45
C PRO A 80 -5.60 7.95 -0.58
N ASP A 81 -6.83 8.23 -0.14
CA ASP A 81 -8.02 8.23 -1.02
C ASP A 81 -7.83 9.12 -2.26
N ASP A 82 -7.24 10.32 -2.11
CA ASP A 82 -6.96 11.22 -3.23
C ASP A 82 -5.93 10.64 -4.21
N VAL A 83 -4.88 10.01 -3.71
CA VAL A 83 -3.91 9.28 -4.53
C VAL A 83 -4.60 8.15 -5.30
N TYR A 84 -5.46 7.38 -4.62
CA TYR A 84 -6.16 6.25 -5.24
C TYR A 84 -7.15 6.70 -6.31
N GLU A 85 -7.89 7.79 -6.10
CA GLU A 85 -8.80 8.36 -7.11
C GLU A 85 -8.06 8.72 -8.39
N HIS A 86 -6.86 9.33 -8.28
CA HIS A 86 -6.01 9.62 -9.43
C HIS A 86 -5.51 8.35 -10.12
N TYR A 87 -5.06 7.36 -9.35
CA TYR A 87 -4.63 6.07 -9.87
C TYR A 87 -5.76 5.33 -10.60
N GLU A 88 -6.97 5.28 -10.03
CA GLU A 88 -8.13 4.60 -10.61
C GLU A 88 -8.61 5.30 -11.90
N ALA A 89 -8.56 6.63 -11.93
CA ALA A 89 -8.88 7.40 -13.12
C ALA A 89 -7.92 7.13 -14.28
N ASP A 90 -6.64 6.91 -13.97
CA ASP A 90 -5.60 6.56 -14.93
C ASP A 90 -5.73 5.11 -15.41
N GLU A 91 -6.07 4.17 -14.51
CA GLU A 91 -6.36 2.77 -14.86
C GLU A 91 -7.48 2.67 -15.90
N LYS A 92 -8.55 3.43 -15.72
CA LYS A 92 -9.70 3.50 -16.67
C LYS A 92 -9.32 4.06 -18.04
N LYS A 93 -8.26 4.87 -18.12
CA LYS A 93 -7.80 5.53 -19.36
C LYS A 93 -6.62 4.82 -20.03
N ALA A 94 -5.95 3.91 -19.33
CA ALA A 94 -4.71 3.29 -19.81
C ALA A 94 -4.86 2.65 -21.21
N ALA A 95 -6.01 2.00 -21.46
CA ALA A 95 -6.32 1.38 -22.75
C ALA A 95 -6.37 2.41 -23.89
N SER A 96 -7.22 3.43 -23.78
CA SER A 96 -7.39 4.44 -24.82
C SER A 96 -6.14 5.33 -24.98
N TYR A 97 -5.40 5.54 -23.89
CA TYR A 97 -4.11 6.23 -23.94
C TYR A 97 -3.11 5.44 -24.79
N TYR A 98 -2.99 4.12 -24.58
CA TYR A 98 -2.09 3.28 -25.35
C TYR A 98 -2.49 3.19 -26.83
N GLU A 99 -3.78 3.06 -27.14
CA GLU A 99 -4.27 3.07 -28.52
C GLU A 99 -3.85 4.34 -29.27
N THR A 100 -3.93 5.48 -28.58
CA THR A 100 -3.65 6.80 -29.16
C THR A 100 -2.14 7.11 -29.24
N HIS A 101 -1.38 6.78 -28.18
CA HIS A 101 0.00 7.22 -28.01
C HIS A 101 1.03 6.11 -28.23
N GLN A 102 0.60 4.85 -28.29
CA GLN A 102 1.45 3.66 -28.41
C GLN A 102 2.52 3.56 -27.32
N GLU A 103 2.23 4.11 -26.14
CA GLU A 103 3.14 4.13 -25.00
C GLU A 103 2.38 3.90 -23.67
N PRO A 104 3.07 3.45 -22.61
CA PRO A 104 2.47 3.26 -21.29
C PRO A 104 1.95 4.57 -20.70
N LEU A 105 0.77 4.53 -20.11
CA LEU A 105 0.29 5.64 -19.29
C LEU A 105 1.14 5.70 -18.01
N ARG A 106 1.58 6.91 -17.64
CA ARG A 106 2.34 7.17 -16.42
C ARG A 106 1.64 8.24 -15.60
N GLY A 107 1.53 8.02 -14.30
CA GLY A 107 1.03 9.01 -13.36
C GLY A 107 1.89 9.07 -12.10
N GLN A 108 1.77 10.18 -11.39
CA GLN A 108 2.42 10.37 -10.10
C GLN A 108 1.60 11.28 -9.20
N TYR A 109 1.70 11.08 -7.90
CA TYR A 109 1.08 11.93 -6.90
C TYR A 109 1.92 11.96 -5.61
N ASP A 110 2.17 13.14 -5.07
CA ASP A 110 2.94 13.33 -3.84
C ASP A 110 1.97 13.64 -2.68
N LYS A 111 2.01 12.82 -1.63
CA LYS A 111 1.12 12.94 -0.47
C LYS A 111 1.78 12.40 0.80
N ASP A 112 1.59 13.11 1.91
CA ASP A 112 2.00 12.71 3.26
C ASP A 112 3.47 12.28 3.39
N GLY A 113 4.36 12.93 2.63
CA GLY A 113 5.81 12.62 2.63
C GLY A 113 6.20 11.43 1.74
N TYR A 114 5.28 10.95 0.89
CA TYR A 114 5.54 9.87 -0.06
C TYR A 114 5.19 10.32 -1.48
N ARG A 115 5.97 9.82 -2.43
CA ARG A 115 5.69 9.90 -3.86
C ARG A 115 5.20 8.55 -4.35
N TRP A 116 3.98 8.56 -4.88
CA TRP A 116 3.35 7.44 -5.54
C TRP A 116 3.53 7.61 -7.04
N LYS A 117 4.11 6.63 -7.73
CA LYS A 117 4.16 6.63 -9.20
C LYS A 117 3.61 5.33 -9.73
N TRP A 118 2.88 5.39 -10.83
CA TRP A 118 2.42 4.21 -11.54
C TRP A 118 2.77 4.29 -13.01
N ARG A 119 3.02 3.10 -13.58
CA ARG A 119 3.11 2.85 -15.02
C ARG A 119 2.11 1.77 -15.34
N MET A 120 1.26 2.01 -16.33
CA MET A 120 0.23 1.07 -16.77
C MET A 120 0.46 0.77 -18.25
N LEU A 121 0.76 -0.49 -18.56
CA LEU A 121 0.72 -0.97 -19.94
C LEU A 121 -0.59 -1.68 -20.19
N PHE A 122 -1.15 -1.36 -21.33
CA PHE A 122 -2.29 -2.07 -21.87
C PHE A 122 -1.78 -3.10 -22.89
N ASN A 123 -2.19 -4.35 -22.71
CA ASN A 123 -2.16 -5.35 -23.77
C ASN A 123 -3.62 -5.69 -24.09
N THR A 124 -3.94 -5.80 -25.38
CA THR A 124 -5.28 -6.03 -25.91
C THR A 124 -5.86 -7.41 -25.56
N THR A 125 -5.07 -8.27 -24.92
CA THR A 125 -5.43 -9.68 -24.68
C THR A 125 -6.13 -9.91 -23.33
N TYR A 126 -5.78 -9.20 -22.24
CA TYR A 126 -6.32 -9.49 -20.90
C TYR A 126 -7.07 -8.33 -20.20
N GLY A 127 -7.13 -7.14 -20.81
CA GLY A 127 -8.02 -6.04 -20.36
C GLY A 127 -7.28 -4.76 -19.97
N PRO A 128 -7.98 -3.76 -19.38
CA PRO A 128 -7.40 -2.46 -19.04
C PRO A 128 -6.30 -2.62 -17.96
N ALA A 129 -5.07 -2.23 -18.33
CA ALA A 129 -3.83 -2.29 -17.54
C ALA A 129 -3.36 -3.71 -17.14
N ASP A 130 -3.01 -4.52 -18.15
CA ASP A 130 -2.45 -5.88 -18.01
C ASP A 130 -1.13 -5.92 -17.26
N GLU A 131 -0.28 -4.91 -17.44
CA GLU A 131 0.94 -4.73 -16.65
C GLU A 131 0.89 -3.42 -15.89
N ARG A 132 1.25 -3.49 -14.61
CA ARG A 132 1.30 -2.35 -13.69
C ARG A 132 2.60 -2.38 -12.93
N ILE A 133 3.26 -1.23 -12.87
CA ILE A 133 4.40 -1.01 -12.01
C ILE A 133 4.07 0.13 -11.07
N LEU A 134 4.09 -0.16 -9.77
CA LEU A 134 3.88 0.83 -8.71
C LEU A 134 5.21 1.14 -8.03
N TYR A 135 5.44 2.42 -7.77
CA TYR A 135 6.55 2.95 -7.00
C TYR A 135 6.01 3.72 -5.80
N ILE A 136 6.59 3.47 -4.62
CA ILE A 136 6.33 4.23 -3.40
C ILE A 136 7.68 4.69 -2.87
N THR A 137 7.96 5.98 -2.94
CA THR A 137 9.24 6.55 -2.52
C THR A 137 9.03 7.52 -1.37
N LYS A 138 9.77 7.37 -0.27
CA LYS A 138 9.79 8.35 0.82
C LYS A 138 10.55 9.62 0.38
N LEU A 139 9.93 10.79 0.56
CA LEU A 139 10.47 12.11 0.18
C LEU A 139 11.42 12.71 1.22
#